data_AF-A0A963JTW4-F1
#
_entry.id   AF-A0A963JTW4-F1
#
_cell.length_a   1.000
_cell.length_b   1.000
_cell.length_c   1.000
_cell.angle_alpha   90.00
_cell.angle_beta   90.00
_cell.angle_gamma   90.00
#
_symmetry.space_group_name_H-M   'P 1'
#
loop_
_entity.id
_entity.type
_entity.pdbx_description
1 polymer ?
#
loop_
_entity_poly.entity_id
_entity_poly.type
_entity_poly.pdbx_seq_one_letter_code
_entity_poly.pdbx_strand_id
1 'polypeptide(L)'
;YMLWLAWRLSGSGALASAEGGRLDVGFWQGVLLQFVNIKAWLLALTIVAGWVAGRADALQRLAVVLPVMVLFAFTSNLVYAATGALLRQWLAQGSRLLWFNRGMALVLVLTAAWMATA
;
A
#
# COMPACT_ATOMS: atom_id res chain seq x y z
N TYR A 1 11.79 14.45 2.66
CA TYR A 1 11.70 12.97 2.59
C TYR A 1 11.32 12.47 1.19
N MET A 2 10.22 12.94 0.60
CA MET A 2 9.73 12.41 -0.69
C MET A 2 10.70 12.60 -1.88
N LEU A 3 11.38 13.75 -1.98
CA LEU A 3 12.41 13.98 -3.00
C LEU A 3 13.60 13.01 -2.85
N TRP A 4 14.01 12.73 -1.61
CA TRP A 4 15.07 11.75 -1.32
C TRP A 4 14.64 10.34 -1.72
N LEU A 5 13.39 9.96 -1.47
CA LEU A 5 12.84 8.66 -1.84
C LEU A 5 12.73 8.51 -3.37
N ALA A 6 12.34 9.58 -4.07
CA ALA A 6 12.29 9.64 -5.52
C ALA A 6 13.68 9.45 -6.15
N TRP A 7 14.69 10.13 -5.62
CA TRP A 7 16.08 10.00 -6.06
C TRP A 7 16.61 8.58 -5.86
N ARG A 8 16.30 7.94 -4.72
CA ARG A 8 16.68 6.55 -4.46
C ARG A 8 15.97 5.56 -5.39
N LEU A 9 14.70 5.82 -5.71
CA LEU A 9 13.90 4.97 -6.59
C LEU A 9 14.41 5.02 -8.03
N SER A 10 14.78 6.20 -8.54
CA SER A 10 15.18 6.38 -9.95
C SER A 10 16.45 5.60 -10.37
N GLY A 11 17.33 5.30 -9.41
CA GLY A 11 18.55 4.49 -9.62
C GLY A 11 18.37 2.99 -9.38
N SER A 12 17.21 2.55 -8.87
CA SER A 12 16.98 1.14 -8.53
C SER A 12 16.66 0.31 -9.78
N GLY A 13 17.68 -0.34 -10.35
CA GLY A 13 17.55 -1.08 -11.60
C GLY A 13 17.52 -2.60 -11.53
N ALA A 14 17.87 -3.15 -10.38
CA ALA A 14 17.62 -4.54 -10.07
C ALA A 14 16.37 -4.62 -9.17
N LEU A 15 15.55 -5.65 -9.36
CA LEU A 15 14.65 -6.07 -8.29
C LEU A 15 15.54 -6.25 -7.08
N ALA A 16 15.19 -5.65 -5.94
CA ALA A 16 15.98 -5.73 -4.72
C ALA A 16 16.41 -7.20 -4.53
N SER A 17 17.66 -7.49 -4.84
CA SER A 17 18.21 -8.82 -4.63
C SER A 17 18.26 -8.92 -3.12
N ALA A 18 17.59 -9.92 -2.57
CA ALA A 18 17.55 -10.18 -1.14
C ALA A 18 18.92 -10.69 -0.65
N GLU A 19 20.00 -10.02 -1.02
CA GLU A 19 21.34 -10.23 -0.51
C GLU A 19 21.49 -9.40 0.76
N GLY A 20 20.99 -9.97 1.86
CA GLY A 20 21.00 -9.36 3.18
C GLY A 20 19.90 -9.94 4.06
N GLY A 21 20.00 -11.23 4.39
CA GLY A 21 19.09 -11.94 5.29
C GLY A 21 17.67 -12.03 4.75
N ARG A 22 17.32 -13.15 4.09
CA ARG A 22 15.92 -13.48 3.76
C ARG A 22 15.09 -13.40 5.04
N LEU A 23 14.33 -12.33 5.19
CA LEU A 23 13.16 -12.32 6.04
C LEU A 23 12.17 -13.27 5.34
N ASP A 24 12.21 -14.56 5.69
CA ASP A 24 11.18 -15.52 5.29
C ASP A 24 9.91 -15.17 6.06
N VAL A 25 9.20 -14.16 5.54
CA VAL A 25 7.88 -13.77 6.02
C VAL A 25 6.87 -14.77 5.43
N GLY A 26 6.46 -15.74 6.23
CA GLY A 26 5.38 -16.66 5.90
C GLY A 26 4.03 -15.96 5.85
N PHE A 27 3.00 -16.64 5.32
CA PHE A 27 1.65 -16.10 5.18
C PHE A 27 1.12 -15.47 6.48
N TRP A 28 1.22 -16.18 7.60
CA TRP A 28 0.75 -15.71 8.90
C TRP A 28 1.51 -14.49 9.42
N GLN A 29 2.83 -14.43 9.22
CA GLN A 29 3.62 -13.25 9.56
C GLN A 29 3.20 -12.06 8.69
N GLY A 30 2.91 -12.29 7.41
CA GLY A 30 2.34 -11.27 6.51
C GLY A 30 0.98 -10.75 6.98
N VAL A 31 0.10 -11.64 7.45
CA VAL A 31 -1.20 -11.26 8.04
C VAL A 31 -1.01 -10.43 9.31
N LEU A 32 -0.10 -10.85 10.19
CA LEU A 32 0.22 -10.09 11.41
C LEU A 32 0.80 -8.71 11.10
N LEU A 33 1.61 -8.58 10.05
CA LEU A 33 2.16 -7.29 9.62
C LEU A 33 1.07 -6.31 9.14
N GLN A 34 -0.08 -6.79 8.66
CA GLN A 34 -1.20 -5.92 8.30
C GLN A 34 -1.78 -5.19 9.52
N PHE A 35 -1.70 -5.76 10.73
CA PHE A 35 -2.20 -5.09 11.95
C PHE A 35 -1.35 -3.88 12.35
N VAL A 36 -0.10 -3.80 11.90
CA VAL A 36 0.78 -2.64 12.11
C VAL A 36 0.46 -1.49 11.14
N ASN A 37 -0.41 -1.72 10.15
CA ASN A 37 -0.75 -0.72 9.14
C ASN A 37 -1.61 0.42 9.72
N ILE A 38 -0.97 1.52 10.09
CA ILE A 38 -1.63 2.71 10.64
C ILE A 38 -2.70 3.28 9.70
N LYS A 39 -2.56 3.11 8.38
CA LYS A 39 -3.56 3.59 7.41
C LYS A 39 -4.90 2.87 7.57
N ALA A 40 -4.86 1.57 7.88
CA ALA A 40 -6.07 0.78 8.12
C ALA A 40 -6.78 1.24 9.41
N TRP A 41 -6.02 1.50 10.47
CA TRP A 41 -6.56 2.05 11.72
C TRP A 41 -7.17 3.43 11.55
N LEU A 42 -6.49 4.33 10.83
CA LEU A 42 -7.02 5.66 10.54
C LEU A 42 -8.32 5.59 9.76
N LEU A 43 -8.40 4.74 8.72
CA LEU A 43 -9.63 4.52 7.96
C LEU A 43 -10.75 3.97 8.86
N ALA A 44 -10.46 2.97 9.69
CA ALA A 44 -11.42 2.39 10.63
C ALA A 44 -11.96 3.45 11.60
N LEU A 45 -11.08 4.29 12.16
CA LEU A 45 -11.47 5.39 13.03
C LEU A 45 -12.34 6.42 12.29
N THR A 46 -11.99 6.79 11.06
CA THR A 46 -12.80 7.70 10.25
C THR A 46 -14.20 7.16 9.99
N ILE A 47 -14.32 5.87 9.67
CA ILE A 47 -15.63 5.23 9.42
C ILE A 47 -16.44 5.13 10.71
N VAL A 48 -15.81 4.71 11.81
CA VAL A 48 -16.50 4.61 13.10
C VAL A 48 -16.94 6.00 13.56
N ALA A 49 -16.07 7.00 13.54
CA ALA A 49 -16.40 8.36 13.95
C ALA A 49 -17.45 9.01 13.04
N GLY A 50 -17.35 8.81 11.71
CA GLY A 50 -18.24 9.45 10.74
C GLY A 50 -19.60 8.77 10.60
N TRP A 51 -19.67 7.45 10.80
CA TRP A 51 -20.85 6.67 10.42
C TRP A 51 -21.46 5.85 11.54
N VAL A 52 -20.71 5.44 12.57
CA VAL A 52 -21.18 4.51 13.62
C VAL A 52 -21.38 5.20 14.97
N ALA A 53 -20.39 5.95 15.44
CA ALA A 53 -20.37 6.56 16.76
C ALA A 53 -21.49 7.61 16.92
N GLY A 54 -22.12 7.65 18.10
CA GLY A 54 -23.18 8.61 18.42
C GLY A 54 -24.53 8.35 17.74
N ARG A 55 -24.70 7.20 17.07
CA ARG A 55 -25.97 6.81 16.42
C ARG A 55 -26.73 5.80 17.29
N ALA A 56 -28.05 5.92 17.34
CA ALA A 56 -28.91 5.00 18.11
C ALA A 56 -28.86 3.56 17.57
N ASP A 57 -28.60 3.41 16.27
CA ASP A 57 -28.49 2.16 15.52
C ASP A 57 -27.02 1.69 15.35
N ALA A 58 -26.11 2.07 16.25
CA ALA A 58 -24.66 1.79 16.13
C ALA A 58 -24.33 0.31 15.88
N LEU A 59 -25.01 -0.63 16.56
CA LEU A 59 -24.77 -2.07 16.37
C LEU A 59 -25.18 -2.56 14.96
N GLN A 60 -26.30 -2.07 14.44
CA GLN A 60 -26.79 -2.42 13.10
C GLN A 60 -25.85 -1.86 12.02
N ARG A 61 -25.39 -0.61 12.22
CA ARG A 61 -24.39 0.01 11.36
C ARG A 61 -23.08 -0.77 11.38
N LEU A 62 -22.59 -1.16 12.56
CA LEU A 62 -21.38 -1.96 12.67
C LEU A 62 -21.53 -3.31 11.94
N ALA A 63 -22.70 -3.95 12.04
CA ALA A 63 -23.00 -5.19 11.33
C ALA A 63 -22.96 -5.05 9.80
N VAL A 64 -23.17 -3.84 9.26
CA VAL A 64 -23.00 -3.54 7.82
C VAL A 64 -21.56 -3.15 7.49
N VAL A 65 -20.93 -2.30 8.31
CA VAL A 65 -19.56 -1.82 8.06
C VAL A 65 -18.56 -2.95 8.04
N LEU A 66 -18.63 -3.86 9.02
CA LEU A 66 -17.66 -4.95 9.17
C LEU A 66 -17.54 -5.83 7.91
N PRO A 67 -18.61 -6.45 7.38
CA PRO A 67 -18.50 -7.30 6.20
C PRO A 67 -18.11 -6.51 4.95
N VAL A 68 -18.63 -5.29 4.78
CA VAL A 68 -18.24 -4.41 3.66
C VAL A 68 -16.75 -4.11 3.71
N MET A 69 -16.21 -3.80 4.89
CA MET A 69 -14.81 -3.47 5.07
C MET A 69 -13.91 -4.68 4.88
N VAL A 70 -14.29 -5.84 5.42
CA VAL A 70 -13.54 -7.08 5.21
C VAL A 70 -13.47 -7.42 3.72
N LEU A 71 -14.61 -7.38 3.02
CA LEU A 71 -14.66 -7.66 1.58
C LEU A 71 -13.82 -6.65 0.79
N PHE A 72 -14.00 -5.36 1.06
CA PHE A 72 -13.25 -4.30 0.38
C PHE A 72 -11.74 -4.42 0.62
N ALA A 73 -11.31 -4.55 1.87
CA ALA A 73 -9.90 -4.64 2.22
C ALA A 73 -9.27 -5.92 1.65
N PHE A 74 -9.97 -7.06 1.74
CA PHE A 74 -9.50 -8.32 1.20
C PHE A 74 -9.36 -8.27 -0.33
N THR A 75 -10.41 -7.89 -1.05
CA THR A 75 -10.39 -7.83 -2.51
C THR A 75 -9.40 -6.79 -3.02
N SER A 76 -9.34 -5.60 -2.42
CA SER A 76 -8.39 -4.55 -2.81
C SER A 76 -6.94 -5.01 -2.62
N ASN A 77 -6.62 -5.59 -1.46
CA ASN A 77 -5.27 -6.10 -1.19
C ASN A 77 -4.91 -7.29 -2.08
N LEU A 78 -5.87 -8.17 -2.35
CA LEU A 78 -5.65 -9.32 -3.23
C LEU A 78 -5.38 -8.87 -4.67
N VAL A 79 -6.17 -7.93 -5.19
CA VAL A 79 -5.98 -7.36 -6.52
C VAL A 79 -4.62 -6.65 -6.60
N TYR A 80 -4.25 -5.87 -5.57
CA TYR A 80 -2.95 -5.23 -5.49
C TYR A 80 -1.80 -6.24 -5.50
N ALA A 81 -1.87 -7.28 -4.67
CA ALA A 81 -0.86 -8.32 -4.59
C ALA A 81 -0.75 -9.13 -5.89
N ALA A 82 -1.89 -9.50 -6.50
CA ALA A 82 -1.93 -10.23 -7.76
C ALA A 82 -1.35 -9.40 -8.91
N THR A 83 -1.75 -8.13 -9.00
CA THR A 83 -1.22 -7.18 -9.99
C THR A 83 0.29 -6.99 -9.79
N GLY A 84 0.73 -6.83 -8.55
CA GLY A 84 2.15 -6.71 -8.20
C GLY A 84 2.95 -7.97 -8.56
N ALA A 85 2.40 -9.16 -8.35
CA ALA A 85 3.04 -10.43 -8.70
C ALA A 85 3.19 -10.58 -10.23
N LEU A 86 2.15 -10.26 -11.00
CA LEU A 86 2.19 -10.27 -12.46
C LEU A 86 3.16 -9.22 -13.00
N LEU A 87 3.08 -7.99 -12.47
CA LEU A 87 3.94 -6.89 -12.87
C LEU A 87 5.41 -7.19 -12.54
N ARG A 88 5.68 -7.85 -11.41
CA ARG A 88 7.05 -8.28 -11.04
C ARG A 88 7.65 -9.21 -12.08
N GLN A 89 6.89 -10.19 -12.60
CA GLN A 89 7.37 -11.09 -13.65
C GLN A 89 7.72 -10.33 -14.93
N TRP A 90 6.92 -9.32 -15.28
CA TRP A 90 7.15 -8.48 -16.46
C TRP A 90 8.32 -7.51 -16.27
N LEU A 91 8.45 -6.91 -15.10
CA LEU A 91 9.51 -5.94 -14.74
C LEU A 91 10.87 -6.59 -14.50
N ALA A 92 10.91 -7.87 -14.11
CA ALA A 92 12.14 -8.63 -13.89
C ALA A 92 13.01 -8.77 -15.16
N GLN A 93 12.50 -8.42 -16.33
CA GLN A 93 13.18 -8.57 -17.62
C GLN A 93 13.90 -7.28 -18.03
N GLY A 94 15.23 -7.34 -18.04
CA GLY A 94 16.10 -6.29 -18.59
C GLY A 94 15.99 -4.95 -17.86
N SER A 95 15.88 -3.86 -18.62
CA SER A 95 15.83 -2.48 -18.09
C SER A 95 14.42 -1.96 -17.81
N ARG A 96 13.38 -2.81 -17.89
CA ARG A 96 11.96 -2.38 -17.71
C ARG A 96 11.71 -1.85 -16.30
N LEU A 97 12.32 -2.48 -15.29
CA LEU A 97 12.25 -2.02 -13.90
C LEU A 97 12.85 -0.62 -13.72
N LEU A 98 13.99 -0.31 -14.36
CA LEU A 98 14.62 1.01 -14.32
C LEU A 98 13.67 2.10 -14.82
N TRP A 99 13.05 1.88 -15.98
CA TRP A 99 12.12 2.85 -16.57
C TRP A 99 10.85 3.02 -15.74
N PHE A 100 10.31 1.91 -15.22
CA PHE A 100 9.17 1.96 -14.30
C PHE A 100 9.50 2.78 -13.04
N ASN A 101 10.65 2.52 -12.42
CA ASN A 101 11.08 3.21 -11.22
C ASN A 101 11.39 4.70 -11.47
N ARG A 102 11.90 5.06 -12.65
CA ARG A 102 12.03 6.46 -13.08
C ARG A 102 10.68 7.14 -13.23
N GLY A 103 9.68 6.46 -13.80
CA GLY A 103 8.31 6.96 -13.89
C GLY A 103 7.70 7.21 -12.50
N MET A 104 7.81 6.24 -11.60
CA MET A 104 7.35 6.36 -10.22
C MET A 104 8.07 7.49 -9.46
N ALA A 105 9.38 7.65 -9.67
CA ALA A 105 10.16 8.74 -9.08
C ALA A 105 9.67 10.11 -9.58
N LEU A 106 9.37 10.23 -10.87
CA LEU A 106 8.85 11.47 -11.47
C LEU A 106 7.50 11.85 -10.84
N VAL A 107 6.58 10.90 -10.70
CA VAL A 107 5.30 11.11 -10.01
C VAL A 107 5.52 11.60 -8.58
N LEU A 108 6.45 10.98 -7.85
CA LEU A 108 6.81 11.37 -6.48
C LEU A 108 7.33 12.81 -6.40
N VAL A 109 8.17 13.23 -7.35
CA VAL A 109 8.66 14.61 -7.45
C VAL A 109 7.51 15.57 -7.74
N LEU A 110 6.61 15.23 -8.67
CA LEU A 110 5.44 16.05 -8.96
C LEU A 110 4.51 16.20 -7.74
N THR A 111 4.28 15.12 -7.00
CA THR A 111 3.47 15.19 -5.76
C THR A 111 4.16 16.06 -4.71
N ALA A 112 5.48 15.91 -4.53
CA ALA A 112 6.23 16.73 -3.58
C ALA A 112 6.22 18.22 -3.96
N ALA A 113 6.35 18.53 -5.26
CA ALA A 113 6.23 19.90 -5.76
C ALA A 113 4.83 20.46 -5.50
N TRP A 114 3.79 19.69 -5.81
CA TRP A 114 2.40 20.09 -5.57
C TRP A 114 2.14 20.41 -4.10
N MET A 115 2.56 19.54 -3.16
CA MET A 115 2.41 19.78 -1.72
C MET A 115 3.25 20.96 -1.18
N ALA A 116 4.32 21.34 -1.87
CA ALA A 116 5.10 22.52 -1.50
C ALA A 116 4.46 23.83 -2.01
N THR A 117 3.61 23.74 -3.02
CA THR A 117 2.90 24.88 -3.63
C THR A 117 1.44 25.01 -3.22
N ALA A 118 0.89 24.01 -2.53
CA ALA A 118 -0.49 23.97 -2.02
C ALA A 118 -0.54 24.37 -0.55
#